data_AF-A0A961WN65-F1
#
_entry.id   AF-A0A961WN65-F1
#
_cell.length_a   1.000
_cell.length_b   1.000
_cell.length_c   1.000
_cell.angle_alpha   90.00
_cell.angle_beta   90.00
_cell.angle_gamma   90.00
#
_symmetry.space_group_name_H-M   'P 1'
#
loop_
_entity.id
_entity.type
_entity.pdbx_description
1 polymer ?
#
loop_
_entity_poly.entity_id
_entity_poly.type
_entity_poly.pdbx_seq_one_letter_code
_entity_poly.pdbx_strand_id
1 'polypeptide(L)'
;MDRSATAADILAHLESLRSEKNLAGMARYGIATEKAFGVSNAVLRPLARQIGRDHTRAQDLWESGWREARLLACFTDEKKKVTAAQARV
;
A
#
# COMPACT_ATOMS: atom_id res chain seq x y z
N MET A 1 13.42 4.91 -4.71
CA MET A 1 12.96 4.98 -3.31
C MET A 1 13.93 4.24 -2.40
N ASP A 2 13.95 4.54 -1.12
CA ASP A 2 14.75 3.82 -0.11
C ASP A 2 13.99 3.79 1.22
N ARG A 3 14.68 3.45 2.32
CA ARG A 3 14.09 3.35 3.66
C ARG A 3 13.66 4.69 4.28
N SER A 4 14.19 5.81 3.78
CA SER A 4 13.85 7.16 4.26
C SER A 4 12.57 7.71 3.64
N ALA A 5 12.04 7.06 2.60
CA ALA A 5 10.85 7.52 1.93
C ALA A 5 9.63 7.58 2.85
N THR A 6 8.88 8.67 2.72
CA THR A 6 7.66 8.93 3.48
C THR A 6 6.45 8.23 2.85
N ALA A 7 5.33 8.17 3.58
CA ALA A 7 4.07 7.68 3.00
C ALA A 7 3.61 8.51 1.79
N ALA A 8 3.83 9.83 1.82
CA ALA A 8 3.51 10.72 0.70
C ALA A 8 4.34 10.40 -0.55
N ASP A 9 5.65 10.16 -0.40
CA ASP A 9 6.51 9.75 -1.52
C ASP A 9 6.05 8.43 -2.13
N ILE A 10 5.65 7.48 -1.29
CA ILE A 10 5.13 6.17 -1.73
C ILE A 10 3.81 6.36 -2.48
N LEU A 11 2.89 7.15 -1.97
CA LEU A 11 1.60 7.42 -2.60
C LEU A 11 1.78 8.07 -3.98
N ALA A 12 2.64 9.09 -4.08
CA ALA A 12 2.95 9.75 -5.35
C ALA A 12 3.57 8.76 -6.35
N HIS A 13 4.45 7.87 -5.88
CA HIS A 13 5.03 6.84 -6.72
C HIS A 13 3.99 5.83 -7.21
N LEU A 14 3.11 5.34 -6.33
CA LEU A 14 2.02 4.43 -6.70
C LEU A 14 1.06 5.07 -7.71
N GLU A 15 0.75 6.36 -7.52
CA GLU A 15 -0.08 7.12 -8.45
C GLU A 15 0.57 7.25 -9.84
N SER A 16 1.88 7.48 -9.90
CA SER A 16 2.60 7.49 -11.18
C SER A 16 2.57 6.16 -11.94
N LEU A 17 2.28 5.06 -11.24
CA LEU A 17 2.16 3.70 -11.79
C LEU A 17 0.71 3.30 -12.05
N ARG A 18 -0.23 4.23 -11.95
CA ARG A 18 -1.66 3.98 -12.10
C ARG A 18 -1.97 3.28 -13.41
N SER A 19 -2.84 2.27 -13.34
CA SER A 19 -3.22 1.47 -14.50
C SER A 19 -4.74 1.29 -14.59
N GLU A 20 -5.36 2.07 -15.48
CA GLU A 20 -6.81 1.98 -15.77
C GLU A 20 -7.22 0.59 -16.27
N LYS A 21 -6.34 -0.07 -17.04
CA LYS A 21 -6.55 -1.46 -17.47
C LYS A 21 -6.70 -2.41 -16.29
N ASN A 22 -5.83 -2.29 -15.29
CA ASN A 22 -5.88 -3.13 -14.10
C ASN A 22 -7.08 -2.78 -13.22
N LEU A 23 -7.43 -1.49 -13.10
CA LEU A 23 -8.64 -1.05 -12.39
C LEU A 23 -9.91 -1.64 -13.04
N ALA A 24 -10.02 -1.58 -14.37
CA ALA A 24 -11.12 -2.21 -15.09
C ALA A 24 -11.17 -3.73 -14.86
N GLY A 25 -10.01 -4.39 -14.83
CA GLY A 25 -9.89 -5.81 -14.50
C GLY A 25 -10.37 -6.11 -13.07
N MET A 26 -9.95 -5.30 -12.09
CA MET A 26 -10.35 -5.43 -10.68
C MET A 26 -11.86 -5.26 -10.51
N ALA A 27 -12.45 -4.26 -11.15
CA ALA A 27 -13.89 -3.99 -11.10
C ALA A 27 -14.72 -5.18 -11.62
N ARG A 28 -14.24 -5.88 -12.66
CA ARG A 28 -14.90 -7.11 -13.18
C ARG A 28 -14.99 -8.22 -12.13
N TYR A 29 -14.10 -8.24 -11.15
CA TYR A 29 -14.12 -9.18 -10.02
C TYR A 29 -14.80 -8.62 -8.77
N GLY A 30 -15.50 -7.49 -8.87
CA GLY A 30 -16.20 -6.87 -7.74
C GLY A 30 -15.27 -6.21 -6.72
N ILE A 31 -14.02 -5.94 -7.08
CA ILE A 31 -13.08 -5.23 -6.21
C ILE A 31 -13.36 -3.73 -6.34
N ALA A 32 -13.65 -3.08 -5.22
CA ALA A 32 -13.78 -1.62 -5.11
C ALA A 32 -12.53 -0.91 -5.64
N THR A 33 -12.71 0.02 -6.58
CA THR A 33 -11.61 0.72 -7.28
C THR A 33 -11.59 2.23 -7.05
N GLU A 34 -12.49 2.77 -6.23
CA GLU A 34 -12.62 4.20 -5.92
C GLU A 34 -11.36 4.75 -5.27
N LYS A 35 -10.70 3.92 -4.45
CA LYS A 35 -9.38 4.17 -3.86
C LYS A 35 -8.37 3.09 -4.21
N ALA A 36 -8.14 2.89 -5.51
CA ALA A 36 -7.07 2.03 -6.00
C ALA A 36 -6.29 2.68 -7.14
N PHE A 37 -5.00 2.37 -7.23
CA PHE A 37 -4.14 2.75 -8.35
C PHE A 37 -4.06 1.67 -9.43
N GLY A 38 -4.46 0.44 -9.12
CA GLY A 38 -4.36 -0.69 -10.05
C GLY A 38 -2.92 -1.21 -10.20
N VAL A 39 -2.06 -0.97 -9.20
CA VAL A 39 -0.69 -1.50 -9.20
C VAL A 39 -0.70 -2.96 -8.75
N SER A 40 0.00 -3.81 -9.50
CA SER A 40 0.01 -5.26 -9.25
C SER A 40 0.93 -5.64 -8.08
N ASN A 41 0.65 -6.78 -7.45
CA ASN A 41 1.51 -7.32 -6.39
C ASN A 41 2.95 -7.61 -6.86
N ALA A 42 3.17 -7.82 -8.15
CA ALA A 42 4.50 -8.00 -8.73
C ALA A 42 5.37 -6.74 -8.59
N VAL A 43 4.75 -5.56 -8.57
CA VAL A 43 5.41 -4.27 -8.33
C VAL A 43 5.49 -3.96 -6.83
N LEU A 44 4.42 -4.22 -6.07
CA LEU A 44 4.38 -3.91 -4.64
C LEU A 44 5.39 -4.71 -3.81
N ARG A 45 5.62 -5.99 -4.14
CA ARG A 45 6.52 -6.86 -3.35
C ARG A 45 7.99 -6.41 -3.39
N PRO A 46 8.60 -6.12 -4.56
CA PRO A 46 9.93 -5.50 -4.63
C PRO A 46 9.99 -4.15 -3.91
N LEU A 47 8.98 -3.29 -4.10
CA LEU A 47 8.93 -1.98 -3.46
C LEU A 47 8.94 -2.10 -1.93
N ALA A 48 8.13 -3.01 -1.36
CA ALA A 48 8.12 -3.29 0.08
C ALA A 48 9.48 -3.72 0.62
N ARG A 49 10.24 -4.54 -0.15
CA ARG A 49 11.61 -4.95 0.24
C ARG A 49 12.58 -3.77 0.21
N GLN A 50 12.42 -2.86 -0.75
CA GLN A 50 13.27 -1.69 -0.94
C GLN A 50 13.07 -0.64 0.17
N ILE A 51 11.82 -0.33 0.52
CA ILE A 51 11.49 0.64 1.58
C ILE A 51 11.66 0.06 2.99
N GLY A 52 11.63 -1.28 3.13
CA GLY A 52 11.83 -1.96 4.40
C GLY A 52 10.68 -1.76 5.40
N ARG A 53 10.86 -2.29 6.62
CA ARG A 53 9.87 -2.18 7.69
C ARG A 53 9.95 -0.85 8.41
N ASP A 54 8.80 -0.28 8.69
CA ASP A 54 8.63 0.95 9.47
C ASP A 54 7.18 1.01 9.96
N HIS A 55 6.96 0.90 11.28
CA HIS A 55 5.61 0.89 11.85
C HIS A 55 4.87 2.21 11.63
N THR A 56 5.51 3.36 11.84
CA THR A 56 4.87 4.67 11.69
C THR A 56 4.40 4.87 10.25
N ARG A 57 5.30 4.63 9.29
CA ARG A 57 4.94 4.72 7.87
C ARG A 57 3.87 3.71 7.47
N ALA A 58 3.88 2.51 8.04
CA ALA A 58 2.83 1.53 7.78
C ALA A 58 1.46 2.04 8.25
N GLN A 59 1.37 2.70 9.40
CA GLN A 59 0.12 3.33 9.86
C GLN A 59 -0.32 4.44 8.91
N ASP A 60 0.58 5.35 8.52
CA ASP A 60 0.27 6.44 7.59
C ASP A 60 -0.25 5.91 6.23
N LEU A 61 0.38 4.85 5.71
CA LEU A 61 -0.05 4.18 4.49
C LEU A 61 -1.42 3.51 4.65
N TRP A 62 -1.68 2.92 5.81
CA TRP A 62 -2.97 2.29 6.12
C TRP A 62 -4.11 3.31 6.14
N GLU A 63 -3.90 4.42 6.84
CA GLU A 63 -4.84 5.53 7.01
C GLU A 63 -5.16 6.26 5.70
N SER A 64 -4.23 6.29 4.73
CA SER A 64 -4.46 6.89 3.41
C SER A 64 -5.70 6.35 2.69
N GLY A 65 -6.04 5.10 2.97
CA GLY A 65 -7.19 4.41 2.40
C GLY A 65 -7.01 3.87 0.99
N TRP A 66 -5.85 4.09 0.37
CA TRP A 66 -5.54 3.54 -0.94
C TRP A 66 -5.22 2.05 -0.82
N ARG A 67 -5.86 1.23 -1.65
CA ARG A 67 -5.74 -0.24 -1.61
C ARG A 67 -4.28 -0.69 -1.63
N GLU A 68 -3.50 -0.20 -2.58
CA GLU A 68 -2.10 -0.60 -2.73
C GLU A 68 -1.21 -0.06 -1.60
N ALA A 69 -1.53 1.11 -1.05
CA ALA A 69 -0.86 1.65 0.13
C ALA A 69 -1.14 0.78 1.37
N ARG A 70 -2.39 0.34 1.59
CA ARG A 70 -2.75 -0.60 2.67
C ARG A 70 -2.06 -1.95 2.51
N LEU A 71 -1.89 -2.45 1.28
CA LEU A 71 -1.10 -3.66 1.03
C LEU A 71 0.37 -3.46 1.40
N LEU A 72 0.97 -2.32 1.04
CA LEU A 72 2.32 -1.99 1.46
C LEU A 72 2.44 -1.88 2.97
N ALA A 73 1.48 -1.21 3.64
CA ALA A 73 1.41 -1.16 5.10
C ALA A 73 1.50 -2.55 5.71
N CYS A 74 0.66 -3.50 5.27
CA CYS A 74 0.72 -4.89 5.76
C CYS A 74 2.07 -5.58 5.48
N PHE A 75 2.76 -5.25 4.39
CA PHE A 75 4.05 -5.83 4.05
C PHE A 75 5.21 -5.24 4.87
N THR A 76 5.10 -3.98 5.27
CA THR A 76 6.16 -3.22 5.94
C THR A 76 5.92 -2.99 7.43
N ASP A 77 4.78 -3.41 7.96
CA ASP A 77 4.51 -3.27 9.38
C ASP A 77 5.46 -4.16 10.24
N GLU A 78 5.72 -3.70 11.46
CA GLU A 78 6.46 -4.42 12.47
C GLU A 78 5.50 -5.25 13.33
N LYS A 79 5.40 -6.55 13.03
CA LYS A 79 4.48 -7.50 13.70
C LYS A 79 4.42 -7.40 15.23
N LYS A 80 5.53 -7.06 15.90
CA LYS A 80 5.60 -6.95 17.38
C LYS A 80 4.94 -5.68 17.93
N LYS A 81 4.70 -4.68 17.08
CA LYS A 81 4.09 -3.39 17.44
C LYS A 81 2.61 -3.31 17.07
N VAL A 82 2.11 -4.25 16.26
CA VAL A 82 0.70 -4.34 15.91
C VAL A 82 -0.12 -4.74 17.13
N THR A 83 -1.07 -3.90 17.50
CA THR A 83 -1.98 -4.10 18.64
C THR A 83 -3.30 -4.72 18.19
N ALA A 84 -4.00 -5.39 19.11
CA ALA A 84 -5.33 -5.90 18.84
C ALA A 84 -6.35 -4.79 18.51
N ALA A 85 -6.10 -3.55 18.96
CA ALA A 85 -6.94 -2.41 18.60
C ALA A 85 -6.80 -2.05 17.11
N GLN A 86 -5.56 -2.07 16.58
CA GLN A 86 -5.28 -1.81 15.16
C GLN A 86 -5.85 -2.89 14.22
N ALA A 87 -6.09 -4.11 14.71
CA ALA A 87 -6.63 -5.20 13.90
C ALA A 87 -8.18 -5.27 13.85
N ARG A 88 -8.87 -4.41 14.61
CA ARG A 88 -10.34 -4.41 14.74
C ARG A 88 -11.04 -3.35 13.87
N VAL A 89 -10.27 -2.52 13.18
CA VAL A 89 -10.72 -1.47 12.25
C VAL A 89 -10.69 -1.96 10.81
#